data_AF-A0A662Z332-F1
#
_entry.id   AF-A0A662Z332-F1
#
_cell.length_a   1.000
_cell.length_b   1.000
_cell.length_c   1.000
_cell.angle_alpha   90.00
_cell.angle_beta   90.00
_cell.angle_gamma   90.00
#
_symmetry.space_group_name_H-M   'P 1'
#
loop_
_entity.id
_entity.type
_entity.pdbx_description
1 polymer ?
#
loop_
_entity_poly.entity_id
_entity_poly.type
_entity_poly.pdbx_seq_one_letter_code
_entity_poly.pdbx_strand_id
1 'polypeptide(L)' 'MITILLILLLTGIILFTHFVVNYLIENNIRILAILFTFAGVITSIFIVNFIMGNLVEFVTSQLEIFYRD' A
#
# COMPACT_ATOMS: atom_id res chain seq x y z
N MET A 1 -9.22 -9.21 9.91
CA MET A 1 -10.13 -8.76 8.83
C MET A 1 -9.67 -7.46 8.17
N ILE A 2 -9.27 -6.42 8.93
CA ILE A 2 -8.73 -5.16 8.38
C ILE A 2 -7.52 -5.36 7.46
N THR A 3 -6.59 -6.27 7.78
CA THR A 3 -5.39 -6.53 6.96
C THR A 3 -5.69 -6.95 5.52
N ILE A 4 -6.70 -7.80 5.31
CA ILE A 4 -7.11 -8.24 3.97
C ILE A 4 -7.67 -7.05 3.17
N LEU A 5 -8.45 -6.19 3.83
CA LEU A 5 -9.03 -4.99 3.22
C LEU A 5 -7.95 -3.97 2.85
N LEU A 6 -6.91 -3.83 3.68
CA LEU A 6 -5.73 -3.01 3.40
C LEU A 6 -4.90 -3.54 2.23
N ILE A 7 -4.74 -4.85 2.12
CA ILE A 7 -4.05 -5.47 0.98
C ILE A 7 -4.83 -5.19 -0.31
N LEU A 8 -6.16 -5.35 -0.28
CA LEU A 8 -7.01 -5.08 -1.44
C LEU A 8 -6.98 -3.60 -1.82
N LEU A 9 -6.97 -2.70 -0.84
CA LEU A 9 -6.78 -1.27 -1.04
C LEU A 9 -5.42 -0.96 -1.69
N LEU A 10 -4.34 -1.58 -1.19
CA LEU A 10 -2.99 -1.42 -1.74
C LEU A 10 -2.95 -1.84 -3.21
N THR A 11 -3.49 -3.02 -3.54
CA THR A 11 -3.57 -3.48 -4.93
C THR A 11 -4.38 -2.53 -5.80
N GLY A 12 -5.53 -2.05 -5.31
CA GLY A 12 -6.37 -1.08 -6.01
C GLY A 12 -5.64 0.22 -6.33
N ILE A 13 -4.89 0.76 -5.37
CA ILE A 13 -4.11 1.99 -5.55
C ILE A 13 -2.99 1.77 -6.57
N ILE A 14 -2.26 0.65 -6.48
CA ILE A 14 -1.18 0.34 -7.44
C ILE A 14 -1.74 0.27 -8.87
N LEU A 15 -2.85 -0.45 -9.06
CA LEU A 15 -3.50 -0.57 -10.36
C LEU A 15 -4.02 0.78 -10.87
N PHE A 16 -4.64 1.58 -10.00
CA PHE A 16 -5.12 2.91 -10.34
C PHE A 16 -3.98 3.85 -10.73
N THR A 17 -2.90 3.89 -9.94
CA THR A 17 -1.71 4.70 -10.26
C THR A 17 -1.12 4.25 -11.59
N HIS A 18 -1.00 2.95 -11.85
CA HIS A 18 -0.49 2.44 -13.12
C HIS A 18 -1.36 2.88 -14.31
N PHE A 19 -2.69 2.77 -14.18
CA PHE A 19 -3.63 3.21 -15.20
C PHE A 19 -3.52 4.72 -15.48
N VAL A 20 -3.53 5.56 -14.44
CA VAL A 20 -3.44 7.02 -14.57
C VAL A 20 -2.10 7.43 -15.20
N VAL A 21 -0.99 6.83 -14.77
CA VAL A 21 0.34 7.13 -15.32
C VAL A 21 0.42 6.77 -16.80
N ASN A 22 -0.06 5.59 -17.20
CA ASN A 22 -0.07 5.19 -18.61
C ASN A 22 -0.93 6.17 -19.44
N TYR A 23 -2.12 6.51 -18.96
CA TYR A 23 -2.98 7.49 -19.63
C TYR A 23 -2.28 8.86 -19.81
N LEU A 24 -1.58 9.35 -18.78
CA LEU A 24 -0.86 10.62 -18.87
C LEU A 24 0.31 10.56 -19.86
N ILE A 25 1.01 9.42 -19.93
CA ILE A 25 2.11 9.20 -20.88
C ILE A 25 1.59 9.17 -22.32
N GLU A 26 0.51 8.44 -22.58
CA GLU A 26 -0.14 8.36 -23.90
C GLU A 26 -0.58 9.73 -24.42
N ASN A 27 -0.98 10.62 -23.51
CA ASN A 27 -1.37 12.00 -23.83
C ASN A 27 -0.19 13.00 -23.85
N ASN A 28 1.07 12.53 -23.85
CA ASN A 28 2.29 13.36 -23.80
C ASN A 28 2.44 14.25 -22.55
N ILE A 29 1.70 14.00 -21.47
CA ILE A 29 1.75 14.78 -20.23
C ILE A 29 2.77 14.16 -19.24
N ARG A 30 4.03 14.11 -19.66
CA ARG A 30 5.10 13.37 -18.95
C ARG A 30 5.40 13.91 -17.54
N ILE A 31 5.37 15.23 -17.33
CA ILE A 31 5.70 15.82 -16.02
C ILE A 31 4.69 15.40 -14.95
N LEU A 32 3.40 15.37 -15.30
CA LEU A 32 2.33 14.95 -14.41
C LEU A 32 2.40 13.44 -14.15
N ALA A 33 2.73 12.65 -15.18
CA ALA A 33 2.92 11.20 -15.02
C ALA A 33 4.01 10.88 -13.98
N ILE A 34 5.13 11.60 -14.01
CA ILE A 34 6.22 11.44 -13.04
C ILE A 34 5.75 11.84 -11.63
N LEU A 35 5.05 12.96 -11.48
CA LEU A 35 4.51 13.40 -10.20
C LEU A 35 3.50 12.40 -9.61
N PHE A 36 2.59 11.87 -10.43
CA PHE A 36 1.63 10.85 -10.01
C PHE A 36 2.30 9.53 -9.64
N THR A 37 3.37 9.16 -10.33
CA THR A 37 4.18 7.97 -9.97
C THR A 37 4.79 8.14 -8.58
N PHE A 38 5.41 9.29 -8.32
CA PHE A 38 5.98 9.59 -7.00
C PHE A 38 4.92 9.60 -5.90
N ALA A 39 3.78 10.26 -6.14
CA ALA A 39 2.67 10.28 -5.18
C ALA A 39 2.15 8.87 -4.88
N GLY A 40 1.93 8.05 -5.91
CA GLY A 40 1.45 6.67 -5.75
C GLY A 40 2.42 5.77 -5.00
N VAL A 41 3.73 5.93 -5.23
CA VAL A 41 4.77 5.21 -4.46
C VAL A 41 4.74 5.61 -3.00
N ILE A 42 4.70 6.92 -2.69
CA ILE A 42 4.63 7.41 -1.31
C ILE A 42 3.39 6.87 -0.60
N THR A 43 2.22 6.95 -1.24
CA THR A 43 0.97 6.40 -0.68
C THR A 43 1.08 4.89 -0.43
N SER A 44 1.69 4.14 -1.34
CA SER A 44 1.90 2.70 -1.17
C SER A 44 2.78 2.38 0.03
N ILE A 45 3.85 3.15 0.26
CA ILE A 45 4.74 2.99 1.42
C ILE A 45 3.97 3.16 2.73
N PHE A 46 3.13 4.19 2.84
CA PHE A 46 2.31 4.41 4.04
C PHE A 46 1.36 3.24 4.32
N ILE A 47 0.72 2.70 3.28
CA ILE A 47 -0.21 1.58 3.44
C ILE A 47 0.54 0.31 3.83
N VAL A 48 1.70 0.04 3.23
CA VAL A 48 2.56 -1.09 3.61
C VAL A 48 2.99 -0.97 5.07
N ASN A 49 3.38 0.22 5.53
CA ASN A 49 3.73 0.45 6.94
C ASN A 49 2.55 0.08 7.87
N PHE A 50 1.34 0.51 7.52
CA PHE A 50 0.14 0.20 8.28
C PHE A 50 -0.17 -1.31 8.30
N ILE A 51 -0.03 -2.00 7.17
CA ILE A 51 -0.18 -3.46 7.08
C ILE A 51 0.83 -4.16 8.00
N MET A 52 2.10 -3.73 7.95
CA MET A 52 3.15 -4.31 8.80
C MET A 52 2.88 -4.10 10.28
N GLY A 53 2.42 -2.91 10.69
CA GLY A 53 2.03 -2.66 12.09
C GLY A 53 0.95 -3.63 12.58
N ASN A 54 -0.10 -3.84 11.78
CA ASN A 54 -1.17 -4.79 12.11
C ASN A 54 -0.67 -6.24 12.15
N LEU A 55 0.27 -6.62 11.28
CA LEU A 55 0.86 -7.96 11.28
C LEU A 55 1.75 -8.18 12.52
N VAL A 56 2.55 -7.20 12.89
CA VAL A 56 3.41 -7.27 14.09
C VAL A 56 2.54 -7.38 15.34
N GLU A 57 1.49 -6.57 15.47
CA GLU A 57 0.55 -6.65 16.59
C GLU A 57 -0.12 -8.02 16.66
N PHE A 58 -0.60 -8.53 15.51
CA PHE A 58 -1.19 -9.87 15.43
C PHE A 58 -0.22 -10.94 15.91
N VAL A 59 1.00 -10.99 15.36
CA VAL A 59 2.02 -11.97 15.76
C VAL A 59 2.38 -11.84 17.23
N THR A 60 2.52 -10.61 17.74
CA THR A 60 2.83 -10.35 19.16
C THR A 60 1.74 -10.89 20.07
N SER A 61 0.46 -10.68 19.75
CA SER A 61 -0.65 -11.24 20.53
C SER A 61 -0.66 -12.77 20.57
N GLN A 62 -0.28 -13.42 19.45
CA GLN A 62 -0.16 -14.88 19.41
C GLN A 62 1.05 -15.36 20.20
N LEU A 63 2.14 -14.60 20.18
CA LEU A 63 3.36 -14.93 20.91
C LEU A 63 3.19 -14.79 22.43
N GLU A 64 2.41 -13.81 22.88
CA GLU A 64 2.09 -13.60 24.30
C GLU A 64 1.50 -14.86 24.96
N ILE A 65 0.73 -15.65 24.22
CA ILE A 65 0.15 -16.92 24.69
C ILE A 65 1.24 -17.92 25.10
N PHE A 66 2.41 -17.90 24.46
CA PHE A 66 3.54 -18.79 24.76
C PHE A 66 4.44 -18.29 25.89
N TYR A 67 4.33 -17.01 26.26
CA TYR A 67 5.10 -16.39 27.34
C TYR A 67 4.30 -16.19 28.62
N ARG A 68 3.02 -16.58 28.63
CA ARG A 68 2.15 -16.50 29.81
C ARG A 68 2.19 -17.84 30.56
N ASP A 69 2.96 -17.88 31.64
CA ASP A 69 2.89 -18.93 32.67
C ASP A 69 1.48 -19.00 33.29
#